data_AF-A0A972L6H6-F1
#
_entry.id   AF-A0A972L6H6-F1
#
_cell.length_a   1.000
_cell.length_b   1.000
_cell.length_c   1.000
_cell.angle_alpha   90.00
_cell.angle_beta   90.00
_cell.angle_gamma   90.00
#
_symmetry.space_group_name_H-M   'P 1'
#
loop_
_entity.id
_entity.type
_entity.pdbx_description
1 polymer ?
#
loop_
_entity_poly.entity_id
_entity_poly.type
_entity_poly.pdbx_seq_one_letter_code
_entity_poly.pdbx_strand_id
1 'polypeptide(L)'
;MMSKEESSKNHKDLKEHGIIYLAGGIDESLSENVCKEIIEYNISGKVECIQMIINSHGGSCTDGFAIIDIMEWSRLPVYTTGIGMICSMALLIFMTGAKGRRVITPRTSILSHRYSTKTQGNHSQLLADRKEQDLMHERVVDHYLHNTHIDTREKLEGYLLRDVDTWLSTGEALEYGIADIVEPLSRDGLEIKMKKKTSGKKKKDRKDTDKTPVLFGRQVLG
;
A
#
# COMPACT_ATOMS: atom_id res chain seq x y z
N MET A 1 34.44 -32.45 -2.11
CA MET A 1 34.49 -31.09 -2.64
C MET A 1 34.19 -31.17 -4.13
N MET A 2 32.98 -30.78 -4.53
CA MET A 2 32.63 -30.32 -5.89
C MET A 2 31.19 -29.77 -5.82
N SER A 3 31.11 -28.47 -6.14
CA SER A 3 29.97 -27.65 -6.56
C SER A 3 28.67 -27.66 -5.74
N LYS A 4 28.64 -26.81 -4.70
CA LYS A 4 27.42 -26.12 -4.22
C LYS A 4 27.03 -24.92 -5.11
N GLU A 5 27.65 -24.78 -6.28
CA GLU A 5 27.46 -23.66 -7.20
C GLU A 5 26.69 -24.12 -8.44
N GLU A 6 25.40 -24.43 -8.33
CA GLU A 6 24.54 -24.51 -9.53
C GLU A 6 23.02 -24.47 -9.27
N SER A 7 22.55 -23.73 -8.25
CA SER A 7 21.11 -23.41 -8.12
C SER A 7 20.76 -21.93 -8.33
N SER A 8 21.70 -21.07 -8.76
CA SER A 8 21.47 -19.63 -8.98
C SER A 8 20.86 -19.29 -10.36
N LYS A 9 19.80 -20.00 -10.76
CA LYS A 9 19.02 -19.62 -11.96
C LYS A 9 17.66 -19.03 -11.55
N ASN A 10 17.58 -17.69 -11.66
CA ASN A 10 16.35 -16.88 -11.69
C ASN A 10 15.45 -16.87 -10.42
N HIS A 11 15.99 -16.53 -9.25
CA HIS A 11 15.13 -15.95 -8.22
C HIS A 11 15.05 -14.44 -8.46
N LYS A 12 13.97 -13.96 -9.08
CA LYS A 12 13.71 -12.52 -9.14
C LYS A 12 13.41 -12.07 -7.72
N ASP A 13 14.34 -11.35 -7.12
CA ASP A 13 14.14 -10.79 -5.80
C ASP A 13 13.05 -9.71 -5.88
N LEU A 14 12.07 -9.77 -4.98
CA LEU A 14 11.02 -8.74 -4.86
C LEU A 14 11.66 -7.35 -4.72
N LYS A 15 12.85 -7.30 -4.10
CA LYS A 15 13.60 -6.08 -3.90
C LYS A 15 13.98 -5.38 -5.19
N GLU A 16 14.38 -6.12 -6.22
CA GLU A 16 14.75 -5.52 -7.50
C GLU A 16 13.58 -4.81 -8.20
N HIS A 17 12.35 -5.09 -7.76
CA HIS A 17 11.12 -4.55 -8.32
C HIS A 17 10.43 -3.53 -7.41
N GLY A 18 11.07 -3.10 -6.31
CA GLY A 18 10.49 -2.12 -5.39
C GLY A 18 9.32 -2.69 -4.58
N ILE A 19 9.30 -4.01 -4.35
CA ILE A 19 8.22 -4.69 -3.64
C ILE A 19 8.69 -5.04 -2.23
N ILE A 20 7.95 -4.58 -1.22
CA ILE A 20 8.11 -4.94 0.18
C ILE A 20 6.96 -5.85 0.57
N TYR A 21 7.26 -7.04 1.09
CA TYR A 21 6.24 -7.95 1.63
C TYR A 21 6.29 -7.92 3.16
N LEU A 22 5.35 -7.19 3.77
CA LEU A 22 5.22 -7.03 5.20
C LEU A 22 4.23 -8.08 5.73
N ALA A 23 4.74 -9.14 6.35
CA ALA A 23 3.92 -10.22 6.87
C ALA A 23 4.35 -10.69 8.26
N GLY A 24 3.39 -11.14 9.07
CA GLY A 24 3.63 -11.59 10.44
C GLY A 24 3.43 -10.47 11.47
N GLY A 25 4.02 -10.64 12.66
CA GLY A 25 3.96 -9.63 13.71
C GLY A 25 4.88 -8.45 13.42
N ILE A 26 4.49 -7.25 13.83
CA ILE A 26 5.34 -6.06 13.76
C ILE A 26 6.20 -6.01 15.02
N ASP A 27 7.50 -6.20 14.83
CA ASP A 27 8.54 -6.11 15.85
C ASP A 27 9.73 -5.28 15.34
N GLU A 28 10.72 -5.08 16.20
CA GLU A 28 11.95 -4.34 15.92
C GLU A 28 12.65 -4.84 14.65
N SER A 29 12.77 -6.16 14.47
CA SER A 29 13.50 -6.73 13.32
C SER A 29 12.75 -6.50 12.00
N LEU A 30 11.44 -6.73 11.99
CA LEU A 30 10.62 -6.46 10.81
C LEU A 30 10.61 -4.96 10.47
N SER A 31 10.48 -4.09 11.48
CA SER A 31 10.51 -2.64 11.29
C SER A 31 11.85 -2.16 10.75
N GLU A 32 12.97 -2.62 11.32
CA GLU A 32 14.31 -2.27 10.86
C GLU A 32 14.50 -2.67 9.38
N ASN A 33 14.08 -3.87 9.00
CA ASN A 33 14.19 -4.36 7.63
C ASN A 33 13.35 -3.53 6.64
N VAL A 34 12.08 -3.26 6.97
CA VAL A 34 11.18 -2.46 6.11
C VAL A 34 11.71 -1.04 5.96
N CYS A 35 12.15 -0.41 7.05
CA CYS A 35 12.73 0.94 7.02
C CYS A 35 13.97 0.99 6.12
N LYS A 36 14.89 0.03 6.26
CA LYS A 36 16.09 -0.06 5.41
C LYS A 36 15.73 -0.22 3.94
N GLU A 37 14.78 -1.09 3.60
CA GLU A 37 14.36 -1.30 2.21
C GLU A 37 13.79 -0.02 1.58
N ILE A 38 12.94 0.73 2.31
CA ILE A 38 12.41 2.01 1.83
C ILE A 38 13.55 3.01 1.58
N ILE A 39 14.51 3.11 2.51
CA ILE A 39 15.68 4.00 2.38
C ILE A 39 16.52 3.58 1.17
N GLU A 40 16.78 2.28 0.99
CA GLU A 40 17.53 1.74 -0.15
C GLU A 40 16.85 2.07 -1.47
N TYR A 41 15.52 1.96 -1.58
CA TYR A 41 14.81 2.37 -2.79
C TYR A 41 14.96 3.86 -3.08
N ASN A 42 14.83 4.71 -2.06
CA ASN A 42 14.99 6.15 -2.18
C ASN A 42 16.38 6.54 -2.70
N ILE A 43 17.43 5.84 -2.24
CA ILE A 43 18.81 6.07 -2.66
C ILE A 43 19.07 5.50 -4.06
N SER A 44 18.52 4.32 -4.36
CA SER A 44 18.84 3.59 -5.60
C SER A 44 18.36 4.30 -6.87
N GLY A 45 17.24 5.03 -6.79
CA GLY A 45 16.59 5.67 -7.94
C GLY A 45 16.10 4.68 -9.02
N LYS A 46 16.00 3.37 -8.71
CA LYS A 46 15.65 2.32 -9.68
C LYS A 46 14.16 2.11 -9.89
N VAL A 47 13.33 2.61 -8.96
CA VAL A 47 11.87 2.46 -8.99
C VAL A 47 11.20 3.82 -8.81
N GLU A 48 10.04 3.98 -9.42
CA GLU A 48 9.25 5.23 -9.33
C GLU A 48 8.29 5.22 -8.13
N CYS A 49 8.00 4.05 -7.59
CA CYS A 49 7.13 3.84 -6.43
C CYS A 49 7.52 2.55 -5.70
N ILE A 50 7.15 2.46 -4.43
CA ILE A 50 7.34 1.26 -3.60
C ILE A 50 5.99 0.57 -3.47
N GLN A 51 5.91 -0.72 -3.78
CA GLN A 51 4.71 -1.52 -3.54
C GLN A 51 4.88 -2.29 -2.24
N MET A 52 4.16 -1.87 -1.20
CA MET A 52 4.08 -2.59 0.05
C MET A 52 2.83 -3.50 0.04
N ILE A 53 3.04 -4.80 0.20
CA ILE A 53 1.98 -5.81 0.32
C ILE A 53 1.95 -6.23 1.79
N ILE A 54 0.79 -6.09 2.44
CA ILE A 54 0.64 -6.22 3.89
C ILE A 54 -0.29 -7.40 4.22
N ASN A 55 0.20 -8.30 5.07
CA ASN A 55 -0.55 -9.41 5.65
C ASN A 55 -0.11 -9.64 7.10
N SER A 56 -0.62 -8.81 8.01
CA SER A 56 -0.14 -8.72 9.38
C SER A 56 -1.28 -8.47 10.36
N HIS A 57 -1.17 -9.10 11.53
CA HIS A 57 -2.08 -8.89 12.65
C HIS A 57 -1.67 -7.70 13.54
N GLY A 58 -0.66 -6.93 13.13
CA GLY A 58 -0.11 -5.81 13.88
C GLY A 58 1.02 -6.23 14.81
N GLY A 59 1.26 -5.42 15.85
CA GLY A 59 2.34 -5.64 16.81
C GLY A 59 2.69 -4.36 17.57
N SER A 60 3.98 -4.14 17.77
CA SER A 60 4.52 -3.00 18.50
C SER A 60 4.16 -1.66 17.83
N CYS A 61 3.62 -0.73 18.64
CA CYS A 61 3.24 0.60 18.16
C CYS A 61 4.47 1.43 17.79
N THR A 62 5.53 1.41 18.60
CA THR A 62 6.76 2.16 18.31
C THR A 62 7.42 1.68 17.02
N ASP A 63 7.49 0.36 16.81
CA ASP A 63 8.07 -0.23 15.60
C ASP A 63 7.21 0.06 14.37
N GLY A 64 5.88 0.04 14.52
CA GLY A 64 4.96 0.41 13.44
C GLY A 64 5.02 1.90 13.08
N PHE A 65 5.15 2.79 14.07
CA PHE A 65 5.33 4.22 13.81
C PHE A 65 6.67 4.54 13.16
N ALA A 66 7.74 3.79 13.47
CA ALA A 66 9.01 3.93 12.73
C ALA A 66 8.84 3.63 11.23
N ILE A 67 8.05 2.61 10.88
CA ILE A 67 7.71 2.31 9.47
C ILE A 67 6.92 3.48 8.86
N ILE A 68 5.91 4.00 9.58
CA ILE A 68 5.08 5.12 9.13
C ILE A 68 5.93 6.36 8.85
N ASP A 69 6.82 6.72 9.78
CA ASP A 69 7.70 7.88 9.63
C ASP A 69 8.57 7.77 8.38
N ILE A 70 9.13 6.58 8.11
CA ILE A 70 9.95 6.34 6.92
C ILE A 70 9.10 6.29 5.64
N MET A 71 7.86 5.80 5.70
CA MET A 71 6.92 5.86 4.57
C MET A 71 6.57 7.30 4.20
N GLU A 72 6.32 8.16 5.18
CA GLU A 72 5.99 9.57 4.96
C GLU A 72 7.22 10.40 4.55
N TRP A 73 8.40 10.07 5.09
CA TRP A 73 9.66 10.69 4.70
C TRP A 73 10.12 10.29 3.28
N SER A 74 9.69 9.13 2.80
CA SER A 74 10.04 8.61 1.49
C SER A 74 9.63 9.58 0.36
N ARG A 75 10.59 9.92 -0.51
CA ARG A 75 10.31 10.66 -1.75
C ARG A 75 9.54 9.80 -2.75
N LEU A 76 9.74 8.49 -2.71
CA LEU A 76 9.00 7.53 -3.52
C LEU A 76 7.63 7.28 -2.88
N PRO A 77 6.52 7.43 -3.62
CA PRO A 77 5.21 7.11 -3.08
C PRO A 77 5.13 5.62 -2.75
N VAL A 78 4.62 5.31 -1.56
CA VAL A 78 4.38 3.94 -1.11
C VAL A 78 2.94 3.57 -1.41
N TYR A 79 2.73 2.57 -2.26
CA TYR A 79 1.43 1.99 -2.54
C TYR A 79 1.21 0.80 -1.62
N THR A 80 0.06 0.73 -0.96
CA THR A 80 -0.24 -0.33 -0.01
C THR A 80 -1.28 -1.28 -0.59
N THR A 81 -1.05 -2.58 -0.44
CA THR A 81 -2.01 -3.63 -0.81
C THR A 81 -2.23 -4.56 0.38
N GLY A 82 -3.42 -4.50 0.99
CA GLY A 82 -3.81 -5.38 2.09
C GLY A 82 -4.38 -6.71 1.58
N ILE A 83 -3.79 -7.82 2.00
CA ILE A 83 -4.24 -9.19 1.69
C ILE A 83 -4.34 -10.01 2.97
N GLY A 84 -5.16 -11.05 2.98
CA GLY A 84 -5.29 -11.92 4.16
C GLY A 84 -5.89 -11.14 5.32
N MET A 85 -5.06 -10.59 6.20
CA MET A 85 -5.48 -9.70 7.27
C MET A 85 -4.61 -8.45 7.42
N ILE A 86 -5.23 -7.33 7.76
CA ILE A 86 -4.59 -6.09 8.19
C ILE A 86 -5.23 -5.62 9.50
N CYS A 87 -4.52 -5.78 10.61
CA CYS A 87 -5.06 -5.51 11.95
C CYS A 87 -4.14 -4.60 12.76
N SER A 88 -4.71 -3.80 13.67
CA SER A 88 -3.94 -3.01 14.64
C SER A 88 -2.91 -2.11 13.91
N MET A 89 -1.64 -2.12 14.31
CA MET A 89 -0.58 -1.33 13.67
C MET A 89 -0.40 -1.60 12.17
N ALA A 90 -0.73 -2.80 11.68
CA ALA A 90 -0.69 -3.08 10.24
C ALA A 90 -1.75 -2.28 9.47
N LEU A 91 -2.90 -1.99 10.09
CA LEU A 91 -3.93 -1.13 9.52
C LEU A 91 -3.45 0.32 9.44
N LEU A 92 -2.75 0.83 10.47
CA LEU A 92 -2.20 2.19 10.45
C LEU A 92 -1.15 2.34 9.34
N ILE A 93 -0.21 1.41 9.24
CA ILE A 93 0.79 1.36 8.15
C ILE A 93 0.09 1.29 6.79
N PHE A 94 -0.94 0.46 6.65
CA PHE A 94 -1.71 0.36 5.41
C PHE A 94 -2.33 1.70 4.99
N MET A 95 -2.92 2.43 5.94
CA MET A 95 -3.57 3.71 5.69
C MET A 95 -2.60 4.84 5.32
N THR A 96 -1.33 4.74 5.72
CA THR A 96 -0.24 5.67 5.34
C THR A 96 0.12 5.58 3.85
N GLY A 97 -0.31 4.53 3.16
CA GLY A 97 -0.12 4.41 1.72
C GLY A 97 -0.68 5.62 0.96
N ALA A 98 -0.07 5.96 -0.17
CA ALA A 98 -0.44 7.12 -0.97
C ALA A 98 -1.95 7.09 -1.31
N LYS A 99 -2.65 8.21 -1.05
CA LYS A 99 -4.09 8.34 -1.32
C LYS A 99 -4.42 8.01 -2.77
N GLY A 100 -5.51 7.27 -2.98
CA GLY A 100 -5.92 6.70 -4.26
C GLY A 100 -5.18 5.40 -4.64
N ARG A 101 -4.24 4.93 -3.82
CA ARG A 101 -3.40 3.74 -4.07
C ARG A 101 -3.34 2.78 -2.87
N ARG A 102 -4.28 2.89 -1.94
CA ARG A 102 -4.50 1.94 -0.83
C ARG A 102 -5.50 0.89 -1.29
N VAL A 103 -5.01 -0.30 -1.59
CA VAL A 103 -5.78 -1.38 -2.23
C VAL A 103 -6.04 -2.51 -1.23
N ILE A 104 -7.25 -3.04 -1.21
CA ILE A 104 -7.57 -4.29 -0.49
C ILE A 104 -8.16 -5.31 -1.45
N THR A 105 -8.07 -6.58 -1.08
CA THR A 105 -8.75 -7.66 -1.82
C THR A 105 -10.12 -7.95 -1.21
N PRO A 106 -11.06 -8.60 -1.91
CA PRO A 106 -12.43 -8.80 -1.44
C PRO A 106 -12.54 -9.69 -0.18
N ARG A 107 -11.45 -10.40 0.17
CA ARG A 107 -11.39 -11.33 1.30
C ARG A 107 -10.42 -10.85 2.39
N THR A 108 -9.94 -9.62 2.30
CA THR A 108 -9.05 -9.06 3.33
C THR A 108 -9.85 -8.81 4.60
N SER A 109 -9.46 -9.44 5.70
CA SER A 109 -9.98 -9.14 7.03
C SER A 109 -9.32 -7.88 7.57
N ILE A 110 -10.13 -6.93 8.06
CA ILE A 110 -9.66 -5.62 8.49
C ILE A 110 -10.12 -5.43 9.94
N LEU A 111 -9.20 -5.17 10.85
CA LEU A 111 -9.51 -4.92 12.26
C LEU A 111 -8.92 -3.60 12.72
N SER A 112 -9.79 -2.76 13.27
CA SER A 112 -9.43 -1.58 14.04
C SER A 112 -9.75 -1.83 15.51
N HIS A 113 -8.92 -1.29 16.39
CA HIS A 113 -9.09 -1.38 17.84
C HIS A 113 -8.34 -0.24 18.51
N ARG A 114 -8.71 0.07 19.76
CA ARG A 114 -8.04 1.11 20.53
C ARG A 114 -6.61 0.70 20.92
N TYR A 115 -5.75 1.70 21.09
CA TYR A 115 -4.43 1.50 21.69
C TYR A 115 -4.57 0.81 23.05
N SER A 116 -3.80 -0.26 23.24
CA SER A 116 -3.74 -1.00 24.50
C SER A 116 -2.31 -1.38 24.82
N THR A 117 -2.01 -1.45 26.11
CA THR A 117 -0.66 -1.68 26.62
C THR A 117 -0.71 -2.25 28.03
N LYS A 118 0.38 -2.86 28.47
CA LYS A 118 0.57 -3.37 29.84
C LYS A 118 1.89 -2.84 30.35
N THR A 119 1.87 -2.25 31.54
CA THR A 119 3.06 -1.67 32.18
C THR A 119 3.15 -2.11 33.64
N GLN A 120 4.37 -2.31 34.14
CA GLN A 120 4.66 -2.69 35.51
C GLN A 120 5.92 -1.95 35.98
N GLY A 121 5.93 -1.46 37.21
CA GLY A 121 7.07 -0.74 37.78
C GLY A 121 6.75 -0.10 39.13
N ASN A 122 7.72 0.61 39.70
CA ASN A 122 7.48 1.45 40.87
C ASN A 122 6.64 2.68 40.51
N HIS A 123 6.17 3.42 41.52
CA HIS A 123 5.26 4.57 41.32
C HIS A 123 5.80 5.59 40.30
N SER A 124 7.07 5.97 40.39
CA SER A 124 7.68 6.95 39.47
C SER A 124 7.79 6.42 38.05
N GLN A 125 8.08 5.13 37.87
CA GLN A 125 8.10 4.49 36.55
C GLN A 125 6.70 4.46 35.93
N LEU A 126 5.68 4.09 36.70
CA LEU A 126 4.29 4.07 36.23
C LEU A 126 3.81 5.47 35.77
N LEU A 127 4.20 6.53 36.48
CA LEU A 127 3.88 7.90 36.08
C LEU A 127 4.59 8.30 34.78
N ALA A 128 5.87 7.93 34.63
CA ALA A 128 6.64 8.21 33.43
C ALA A 128 6.06 7.47 32.21
N ASP A 129 5.76 6.17 32.38
CA ASP A 129 5.22 5.34 31.30
C ASP A 129 3.82 5.82 30.91
N ARG A 130 2.97 6.19 31.87
CA ARG A 130 1.65 6.76 31.58
C ARG A 130 1.72 7.95 30.63
N LYS A 131 2.72 8.83 30.81
CA LYS A 131 2.90 9.97 29.92
C LYS A 131 3.15 9.54 28.48
N GLU A 132 4.01 8.54 28.25
CA GLU A 132 4.24 8.03 26.88
C GLU A 132 3.04 7.26 26.33
N GLN A 133 2.29 6.55 27.19
CA GLN A 133 1.04 5.89 26.78
C GLN A 133 -0.01 6.89 26.30
N ASP A 134 -0.17 8.01 27.01
CA ASP A 134 -1.05 9.10 26.61
C ASP A 134 -0.59 9.68 25.26
N LEU A 135 0.71 9.96 25.10
CA LEU A 135 1.26 10.44 23.81
C LEU A 135 1.07 9.44 22.67
N MET A 136 1.27 8.15 22.92
CA MET A 136 1.07 7.10 21.92
C MET A 136 -0.40 6.99 21.52
N HIS A 137 -1.31 7.10 22.47
CA HIS A 137 -2.74 7.13 22.19
C HIS A 137 -3.10 8.29 21.26
N GLU A 138 -2.59 9.49 21.56
CA GLU A 138 -2.80 10.67 20.73
C GLU A 138 -2.23 10.49 19.31
N ARG A 139 -1.02 9.94 19.16
CA ARG A 139 -0.46 9.61 17.82
C ARG A 139 -1.37 8.68 17.03
N VAL A 140 -1.94 7.65 17.66
CA VAL A 140 -2.88 6.73 17.01
C VAL A 140 -4.14 7.48 16.55
N VAL A 141 -4.75 8.26 17.44
CA VAL A 141 -5.97 9.03 17.12
C VAL A 141 -5.71 10.01 15.98
N ASP A 142 -4.64 10.79 16.05
CA ASP A 142 -4.26 11.76 15.03
C ASP A 142 -4.02 11.08 13.68
N HIS A 143 -3.38 9.91 13.67
CA HIS A 143 -3.14 9.13 12.46
C HIS A 143 -4.44 8.72 11.76
N TYR A 144 -5.43 8.25 12.53
CA TYR A 144 -6.75 7.92 11.98
C TYR A 144 -7.44 9.17 11.42
N LEU A 145 -7.48 10.27 12.17
CA LEU A 145 -8.13 11.50 11.73
C LEU A 145 -7.47 12.07 10.46
N HIS A 146 -6.16 11.89 10.30
CA HIS A 146 -5.43 12.33 9.11
C HIS A 146 -5.68 11.46 7.86
N ASN A 147 -5.79 10.15 8.05
CA ASN A 147 -5.77 9.17 6.96
C ASN A 147 -7.14 8.56 6.63
N THR A 148 -8.20 8.92 7.36
CA THR A 148 -9.57 8.46 7.12
C THR A 148 -10.48 9.63 6.73
N HIS A 149 -11.75 9.33 6.44
CA HIS A 149 -12.80 10.32 6.21
C HIS A 149 -13.51 10.76 7.50
N ILE A 150 -13.01 10.34 8.67
CA ILE A 150 -13.60 10.69 9.96
C ILE A 150 -13.06 12.06 10.40
N ASP A 151 -13.98 12.96 10.70
CA ASP A 151 -13.71 14.38 10.97
C ASP A 151 -13.58 14.74 12.46
N THR A 152 -13.95 13.82 13.35
CA THR A 152 -14.08 14.09 14.80
C THR A 152 -13.60 12.90 15.63
N ARG A 153 -12.96 13.19 16.77
CA ARG A 153 -12.51 12.17 17.72
C ARG A 153 -13.68 11.33 18.22
N GLU A 154 -14.82 11.96 18.50
CA GLU A 154 -16.00 11.28 19.04
C GLU A 154 -16.55 10.23 18.06
N LYS A 155 -16.57 10.52 16.75
CA LYS A 155 -16.97 9.52 15.74
C LYS A 155 -15.94 8.40 15.61
N LEU A 156 -14.66 8.74 15.69
CA LEU A 156 -13.58 7.76 15.62
C LEU A 156 -13.67 6.77 16.79
N GLU A 157 -13.74 7.27 18.02
CA GLU A 157 -13.87 6.46 19.24
C GLU A 157 -15.24 5.77 19.34
N GLY A 158 -16.27 6.36 18.74
CA GLY A 158 -17.61 5.77 18.65
C GLY A 158 -17.71 4.56 17.72
N TYR A 159 -16.78 4.38 16.78
CA TYR A 159 -16.79 3.24 15.86
C TYR A 159 -15.46 2.50 15.72
N LEU A 160 -14.44 3.10 15.11
CA LEU A 160 -13.19 2.38 14.79
C LEU A 160 -12.35 2.09 16.03
N LEU A 161 -12.35 2.98 17.03
CA LEU A 161 -11.54 2.86 18.25
C LEU A 161 -12.40 2.59 19.50
N ARG A 162 -13.44 1.76 19.35
CA ARG A 162 -14.29 1.33 20.47
C ARG A 162 -13.52 0.49 21.48
N ASP A 163 -14.14 0.26 22.63
CA ASP A 163 -13.64 -0.62 23.71
C ASP A 163 -13.52 -2.09 23.32
N VAL A 164 -14.06 -2.48 22.16
CA VAL A 164 -13.99 -3.82 21.61
C VAL A 164 -13.42 -3.76 20.19
N ASP A 165 -12.82 -4.87 19.77
CA ASP A 165 -12.32 -5.05 18.41
C ASP A 165 -13.44 -4.78 17.39
N THR A 166 -13.12 -3.95 16.40
CA THR A 166 -14.02 -3.59 15.30
C THR A 166 -13.51 -4.21 14.03
N TRP A 167 -14.22 -5.24 13.55
CA TRP A 167 -13.98 -5.85 12.25
C TRP A 167 -14.76 -5.11 11.16
N LEU A 168 -14.09 -4.77 10.07
CA LEU A 168 -14.68 -4.03 8.97
C LEU A 168 -14.85 -4.94 7.76
N SER A 169 -15.98 -4.76 7.07
CA SER A 169 -16.12 -5.18 5.68
C SER A 169 -15.25 -4.33 4.76
N THR A 170 -14.97 -4.85 3.56
CA THR A 170 -14.26 -4.09 2.53
C THR A 170 -15.04 -2.85 2.07
N GLY A 171 -16.37 -2.86 2.16
CA GLY A 171 -17.23 -1.71 1.88
C GLY A 171 -17.05 -0.60 2.92
N GLU A 172 -17.08 -0.95 4.21
CA GLU A 172 -16.83 0.01 5.29
C GLU A 172 -15.42 0.60 5.21
N ALA A 173 -14.42 -0.21 4.85
CA ALA A 173 -13.06 0.30 4.65
C ALA A 173 -12.97 1.37 3.55
N LEU A 174 -13.79 1.28 2.49
CA LEU A 174 -13.92 2.35 1.48
C LEU A 174 -14.69 3.55 2.02
N GLU A 175 -15.81 3.31 2.71
CA GLU A 175 -16.67 4.36 3.27
C GLU A 175 -15.91 5.26 4.24
N TYR A 176 -15.20 4.67 5.20
CA TYR A 176 -14.37 5.39 6.16
C TYR A 176 -13.05 5.90 5.56
N GLY A 177 -12.77 5.65 4.27
CA GLY A 177 -11.54 6.12 3.63
C GLY A 177 -10.28 5.47 4.17
N ILE A 178 -10.38 4.26 4.71
CA ILE A 178 -9.24 3.42 5.12
C ILE A 178 -8.55 2.86 3.88
N ALA A 179 -9.33 2.39 2.92
CA ALA A 179 -8.88 1.93 1.61
C ALA A 179 -9.49 2.79 0.50
N ASP A 180 -8.85 2.82 -0.66
CA ASP A 180 -9.32 3.54 -1.84
C ASP A 180 -9.98 2.61 -2.86
N ILE A 181 -9.49 1.37 -2.94
CA ILE A 181 -9.87 0.42 -4.01
C ILE A 181 -10.02 -0.98 -3.43
N VAL A 182 -11.12 -1.64 -3.78
CA VAL A 182 -11.26 -3.10 -3.64
C VAL A 182 -10.96 -3.74 -4.99
N GLU A 183 -9.78 -4.34 -5.15
CA GLU A 183 -9.36 -4.95 -6.41
C GLU A 183 -9.99 -6.35 -6.55
N PRO A 184 -10.79 -6.64 -7.58
CA PRO A 184 -11.40 -7.96 -7.75
C PRO A 184 -10.35 -9.02 -8.10
N LEU A 185 -10.51 -10.21 -7.51
CA LEU A 185 -9.65 -11.35 -7.81
C LEU A 185 -10.10 -11.99 -9.12
N SER A 186 -9.55 -11.54 -10.25
CA SER A 186 -9.73 -12.17 -11.56
C SER A 186 -8.38 -12.43 -12.24
N ARG A 187 -8.29 -13.50 -13.03
CA ARG A 187 -7.14 -13.72 -13.93
C ARG A 187 -7.10 -12.63 -15.03
N ASP A 188 -8.25 -12.05 -15.35
CA ASP A 188 -8.44 -11.10 -16.44
C ASP A 188 -7.90 -9.69 -16.14
N GLY A 189 -7.76 -9.30 -14.86
CA GLY A 189 -7.19 -8.01 -14.46
C GLY A 189 -5.75 -7.79 -14.96
N LEU A 190 -4.97 -8.87 -15.08
CA LEU A 190 -3.64 -8.87 -15.69
C LEU A 190 -3.72 -8.75 -17.23
N GLU A 191 -4.66 -9.45 -17.88
CA GLU A 191 -4.84 -9.42 -19.33
C GLU A 191 -5.34 -8.07 -19.85
N ILE A 192 -6.24 -7.41 -19.13
CA ILE A 192 -6.80 -6.10 -19.51
C ILE A 192 -5.70 -5.02 -19.53
N LYS A 193 -4.76 -5.05 -18.57
CA LYS A 193 -3.60 -4.14 -18.55
C LYS A 193 -2.57 -4.47 -19.64
N MET A 194 -2.39 -5.74 -20.01
CA MET A 194 -1.50 -6.13 -21.11
C MET A 194 -2.04 -5.71 -22.49
N LYS A 195 -3.35 -5.82 -22.75
CA LYS A 195 -3.98 -5.36 -24.01
C LYS A 195 -3.91 -3.84 -24.20
N LYS A 196 -3.93 -3.05 -23.12
CA LYS A 196 -3.76 -1.59 -23.18
C LYS A 196 -2.32 -1.17 -23.49
N LYS A 197 -1.30 -1.94 -23.08
CA LYS A 197 0.11 -1.65 -23.43
C LYS A 197 0.47 -2.01 -24.88
N THR A 198 -0.18 -3.02 -25.47
CA THR A 198 0.11 -3.45 -26.87
C THR A 198 -0.61 -2.63 -27.95
N SER A 199 -1.66 -1.88 -27.61
CA SER A 199 -2.41 -1.06 -28.58
C SER A 199 -1.80 0.32 -28.87
N GLY A 200 -0.74 0.73 -28.17
CA GLY A 200 -0.11 2.06 -28.31
C GLY A 200 1.02 2.19 -29.35
N LYS A 201 1.37 1.15 -30.12
CA LYS A 201 2.45 1.22 -31.12
C LYS A 201 2.06 0.58 -32.46
N LYS A 202 1.47 1.38 -33.36
CA LYS A 202 1.85 1.51 -34.79
C LYS A 202 0.79 2.27 -35.58
N LYS A 203 1.15 3.48 -36.03
CA LYS A 203 1.15 3.83 -37.47
C LYS A 203 1.97 5.11 -37.66
N LYS A 204 3.21 4.93 -38.16
CA LYS A 204 3.99 6.00 -38.79
C LYS A 204 4.41 5.47 -40.17
N ASP A 205 3.83 6.11 -41.17
CA ASP A 205 4.27 6.38 -42.55
C ASP A 205 4.95 5.29 -43.39
N ARG A 206 4.36 5.02 -44.56
CA ARG A 206 5.12 4.95 -45.82
C ARG A 206 4.36 5.68 -46.93
N LYS A 207 5.05 6.68 -47.49
CA LYS A 207 4.79 7.33 -48.78
C LYS A 207 5.20 6.36 -49.89
N ASP A 208 4.40 6.28 -50.95
CA ASP A 208 4.79 5.97 -52.33
C ASP A 208 3.69 6.58 -53.22
N THR A 209 3.96 7.74 -53.85
CA THR A 209 4.34 7.85 -55.28
C THR A 209 3.29 7.25 -56.22
N ASP A 210 2.40 8.10 -56.75
CA ASP A 210 2.33 8.46 -58.18
C ASP A 210 0.94 9.06 -58.49
N LYS A 211 0.91 10.33 -58.89
CA LYS A 211 -0.24 11.06 -59.45
C LYS A 211 0.35 11.72 -60.68
N THR A 212 -0.08 11.48 -61.92
CA THR A 212 -1.37 11.67 -62.60
C THR A 212 -1.05 11.48 -64.12
N PRO A 213 -1.94 11.68 -65.12
CA PRO A 213 -3.42 11.69 -65.17
C PRO A 213 -3.99 10.90 -66.38
N VAL A 214 -5.28 10.55 -66.38
CA VAL A 214 -6.03 10.41 -67.66
C VAL A 214 -7.47 10.90 -67.51
N LEU A 215 -7.81 11.85 -68.39
CA LEU A 215 -9.13 12.41 -68.69
C LEU A 215 -10.04 11.38 -69.40
N PHE A 216 -11.34 11.42 -69.12
CA PHE A 216 -12.52 11.16 -69.98
C PHE A 216 -13.71 10.92 -69.02
N GLY A 217 -14.91 11.47 -69.13
CA GLY A 217 -15.58 12.35 -70.09
C GLY A 217 -17.06 12.43 -69.69
N ARG A 218 -17.71 13.57 -70.00
CA ARG A 218 -19.14 13.81 -70.27
C ARG A 218 -20.22 13.01 -69.50
N GLN A 219 -21.09 13.71 -68.74
CA GLN A 219 -22.47 14.13 -69.12
C GLN A 219 -23.47 12.96 -68.85
N VAL A 220 -24.63 13.08 -68.20
CA VAL A 220 -25.83 13.86 -68.57
C VAL A 220 -26.96 13.61 -67.52
N LEU A 221 -27.80 14.63 -67.29
CA LEU A 221 -29.24 14.66 -66.88
C LEU A 221 -29.70 14.37 -65.43
N GLY A 222 -30.53 15.31 -64.94
CA GLY A 222 -31.45 15.18 -63.81
C GLY A 222 -31.58 16.47 -63.02
#